data_AF-A0A820U9F8-F1
#
_entry.id   AF-A0A820U9F8-F1
#
_cell.length_a   1.000
_cell.length_b   1.000
_cell.length_c   1.000
_cell.angle_alpha   90.00
_cell.angle_beta   90.00
_cell.angle_gamma   90.00
#
_symmetry.space_group_name_H-M   'P 1'
#
loop_
_entity.id
_entity.type
_entity.pdbx_description
1 polymer ?
#
loop_
_entity_poly.entity_id
_entity_poly.type
_entity_poly.pdbx_seq_one_letter_code
_entity_poly.pdbx_strand_id
1 'polypeptide(L)'
;IGDFDALYNYIDLLNLWLFDKLSQQYPKMNLELLKGIHFQMLKPVDNSAERTPAHAIRFAPLEHLVDIIDVLDVQAFTDDMQHYSDILLATMAARVRLPSSVANYENIVSISVPNWAGIGAIRYIPSHINMQEQSELSTYDINTIQAELARKLQVNDSAFSLGGGTNEHDSMFYLRLGMIRKCDDLDVLLQKIADSGKETETSLKYVEDMAEKIKIGIEKVQKDLENENQQILAQEGLLRQLPVISNIISWWSPPPAATSLTTKGRSFDLNSGCVESTEDTYVYRMQIKKQSPHALTHNDGEEATPVTNTDTTSNSTDDISEQNHNQ
;
A
#
# COMPACT_ATOMS: atom_id res chain seq x y z
N ILE A 1 -4.69 -38.19 -7.50
CA ILE A 1 -3.50 -38.56 -8.30
C ILE A 1 -2.94 -37.24 -8.79
N GLY A 2 -1.94 -36.73 -8.07
CA GLY A 2 -1.43 -35.38 -8.30
C GLY A 2 -0.73 -35.29 -9.66
N ASP A 3 -0.87 -34.14 -10.30
CA ASP A 3 -0.13 -33.81 -11.52
C ASP A 3 1.37 -33.80 -11.17
N PHE A 4 2.05 -34.93 -11.44
CA PHE A 4 3.47 -35.10 -11.18
C PHE A 4 4.28 -34.03 -11.92
N ASP A 5 3.84 -33.61 -13.10
CA ASP A 5 4.54 -32.60 -13.90
C ASP A 5 4.51 -31.24 -13.19
N ALA A 6 3.42 -30.88 -12.52
CA ALA A 6 3.35 -29.67 -11.69
C ALA A 6 4.32 -29.71 -10.50
N LEU A 7 4.51 -30.87 -9.86
CA LEU A 7 5.48 -31.03 -8.78
C LEU A 7 6.92 -30.92 -9.28
N TYR A 8 7.24 -31.55 -10.42
CA TYR A 8 8.58 -31.46 -11.01
C TYR A 8 8.91 -30.03 -11.45
N ASN A 9 7.97 -29.35 -12.10
CA ASN A 9 8.14 -27.94 -12.46
C ASN A 9 8.38 -27.07 -11.22
N TYR A 10 7.66 -27.33 -10.12
CA TYR A 10 7.89 -26.62 -8.86
C TYR A 10 9.27 -26.87 -8.28
N ILE A 11 9.73 -28.13 -8.23
CA ILE A 11 11.08 -28.48 -7.77
C ILE A 11 12.14 -27.81 -8.65
N ASP A 12 11.92 -27.79 -9.96
CA ASP A 12 12.82 -27.14 -10.91
C ASP A 12 12.95 -25.62 -10.65
N LEU A 13 11.83 -24.96 -10.35
CA LEU A 13 11.82 -23.55 -9.95
C LEU A 13 12.57 -23.31 -8.63
N LEU A 14 12.51 -24.23 -7.68
CA LEU A 14 13.30 -24.15 -6.45
C LEU A 14 14.80 -24.33 -6.72
N ASN A 15 15.18 -25.23 -7.62
CA ASN A 15 16.58 -25.41 -8.04
C ASN A 15 17.13 -24.14 -8.71
N LEU A 16 16.33 -23.51 -9.58
CA LEU A 16 16.68 -22.24 -10.22
C LEU A 16 16.87 -21.12 -9.19
N TRP A 17 15.96 -21.01 -8.21
CA TRP A 17 16.09 -20.04 -7.14
C TRP A 17 17.34 -20.27 -6.30
N LEU A 18 17.63 -21.53 -5.91
CA LEU A 18 18.80 -21.88 -5.12
C LEU A 18 20.10 -21.56 -5.87
N PHE A 19 20.13 -21.88 -7.17
CA PHE A 19 21.26 -21.54 -8.04
C PHE A 19 21.47 -20.02 -8.10
N ASP A 20 20.41 -19.24 -8.30
CA ASP A 20 20.49 -17.78 -8.35
C ASP A 20 21.08 -17.20 -7.06
N LYS A 21 20.64 -17.68 -5.89
CA LYS A 21 21.18 -17.25 -4.59
C LYS A 21 22.64 -17.63 -4.40
N LEU A 22 22.97 -18.90 -4.58
CA LEU A 22 24.33 -19.38 -4.34
C LEU A 22 25.32 -18.80 -5.35
N SER A 23 24.95 -18.65 -6.63
CA SER A 23 25.85 -18.12 -7.66
C SER A 23 26.12 -16.61 -7.51
N GLN A 24 25.11 -15.84 -7.08
CA GLN A 24 25.28 -14.42 -6.76
C GLN A 24 26.18 -14.21 -5.54
N GLN A 25 26.00 -15.03 -4.51
CA GLN A 25 26.73 -14.89 -3.26
C GLN A 25 28.16 -15.46 -3.32
N TYR A 26 28.35 -16.55 -4.07
CA TYR A 26 29.63 -17.26 -4.19
C TYR A 26 30.11 -17.36 -5.64
N PRO A 27 30.41 -16.23 -6.30
CA PRO A 27 30.91 -16.25 -7.68
C PRO A 27 32.23 -17.02 -7.81
N LYS A 28 33.05 -17.05 -6.75
CA LYS A 28 34.28 -17.84 -6.68
C LYS A 28 34.04 -19.34 -6.77
N MET A 29 32.88 -19.85 -6.37
CA MET A 29 32.59 -21.30 -6.36
C MET A 29 32.35 -21.86 -7.77
N ASN A 30 32.29 -20.99 -8.79
CA ASN A 30 32.07 -21.34 -10.20
C ASN A 30 30.97 -22.39 -10.38
N LEU A 31 29.82 -22.13 -9.75
CA LEU A 31 28.66 -23.01 -9.83
C LEU A 31 28.10 -22.99 -11.25
N GLU A 32 27.79 -24.17 -11.78
CA GLU A 32 27.20 -24.33 -13.10
C GLU A 32 25.76 -24.80 -13.00
N LEU A 33 24.89 -24.21 -13.83
CA LEU A 33 23.52 -24.68 -13.99
C LEU A 33 23.46 -25.70 -15.13
N LEU A 34 23.34 -26.98 -14.77
CA LEU A 34 23.07 -28.04 -15.73
C LEU A 34 21.61 -27.93 -16.17
N LYS A 35 21.39 -27.74 -17.48
CA LYS A 35 20.05 -27.70 -18.08
C LYS A 35 19.62 -29.10 -18.49
N GLY A 36 18.31 -29.35 -18.54
CA GLY A 36 17.66 -30.68 -18.62
C GLY A 36 18.08 -31.67 -19.74
N ILE A 37 19.02 -31.31 -20.61
CA ILE A 37 19.69 -32.23 -21.54
C ILE A 37 20.75 -33.06 -20.79
N HIS A 38 21.38 -32.50 -19.75
CA HIS A 38 22.47 -33.13 -18.99
C HIS A 38 22.00 -33.82 -17.70
N PHE A 39 20.87 -33.40 -17.15
CA PHE A 39 20.29 -33.97 -15.94
C PHE A 39 18.79 -34.18 -16.13
N GLN A 40 18.30 -35.36 -15.75
CA GLN A 40 16.89 -35.67 -15.85
C GLN A 40 16.45 -36.43 -14.59
N MET A 41 15.32 -36.01 -14.01
CA MET A 41 14.74 -36.64 -12.83
C MET A 41 13.94 -37.88 -13.25
N LEU A 42 14.04 -38.95 -12.46
CA LEU A 42 13.25 -40.16 -12.66
C LEU A 42 11.79 -39.92 -12.24
N LYS A 43 10.83 -40.19 -13.13
CA LYS A 43 9.41 -40.28 -12.75
C LYS A 43 9.16 -41.63 -12.05
N PRO A 44 8.61 -41.65 -10.83
CA PRO A 44 8.40 -42.89 -10.07
C PRO A 44 7.17 -43.70 -10.49
N VAL A 45 6.56 -43.45 -11.66
CA VAL A 45 5.31 -44.11 -12.07
C VAL A 45 5.45 -44.77 -13.44
N ASP A 46 5.00 -46.02 -13.46
CA ASP A 46 5.04 -47.01 -14.54
C ASP A 46 6.44 -47.50 -14.92
N ASN A 47 6.57 -48.78 -15.23
CA ASN A 47 7.82 -49.47 -15.60
C ASN A 47 8.51 -48.92 -16.88
N SER A 48 8.13 -47.72 -17.32
CA SER A 48 8.82 -46.89 -18.31
C SER A 48 9.74 -45.90 -17.57
N ALA A 49 11.04 -45.92 -17.88
CA ALA A 49 12.01 -44.95 -17.40
C ALA A 49 11.80 -43.57 -18.08
N GLU A 50 10.63 -42.97 -17.89
CA GLU A 50 10.37 -41.60 -18.35
C GLU A 50 11.13 -40.63 -17.44
N ARG A 51 11.83 -39.71 -18.09
CA ARG A 51 12.76 -38.79 -17.44
C ARG A 51 12.33 -37.35 -17.74
N THR A 52 12.13 -36.56 -16.69
CA THR A 52 11.76 -35.14 -16.84
C THR A 52 13.03 -34.29 -16.86
N PRO A 53 13.21 -33.40 -17.85
CA PRO A 53 14.29 -32.43 -17.82
C PRO A 53 14.18 -31.58 -16.55
N ALA A 54 15.30 -31.41 -15.85
CA ALA A 54 15.37 -30.54 -14.68
C ALA A 54 16.73 -29.86 -14.62
N HIS A 55 16.74 -28.71 -13.97
CA HIS A 55 17.94 -27.97 -13.64
C HIS A 55 18.60 -28.59 -12.42
N ALA A 56 19.93 -28.73 -12.49
CA ALA A 56 20.73 -29.16 -11.37
C ALA A 56 21.92 -28.22 -11.19
N ILE A 57 22.34 -28.04 -9.95
CA ILE A 57 23.52 -27.26 -9.60
C ILE A 57 24.71 -28.20 -9.63
N ARG A 58 25.71 -27.88 -10.44
CA ARG A 58 27.00 -28.58 -10.46
C ARG A 58 28.04 -27.73 -9.75
N PHE A 59 28.71 -28.37 -8.80
CA PHE A 59 29.88 -27.83 -8.11
C PHE A 59 31.07 -28.75 -8.39
N ALA A 60 32.08 -28.23 -9.10
CA ALA A 60 33.26 -28.99 -9.51
C ALA A 60 34.56 -28.23 -9.15
N PRO A 61 34.89 -28.13 -7.85
CA PRO A 61 36.00 -27.29 -7.38
C PRO A 61 37.36 -27.73 -7.93
N LEU A 62 37.55 -29.03 -8.17
CA LEU A 62 38.81 -29.57 -8.71
C LEU A 62 39.06 -29.22 -10.18
N GLU A 63 38.03 -28.85 -10.94
CA GLU A 63 38.18 -28.53 -12.37
C GLU A 63 38.58 -27.08 -12.60
N HIS A 64 38.28 -26.19 -11.65
CA HIS A 64 38.32 -24.75 -11.89
C HIS A 64 38.99 -23.92 -10.79
N LEU A 65 39.21 -24.46 -9.58
CA LEU A 65 39.33 -23.63 -8.37
C LEU A 65 40.46 -24.01 -7.42
N VAL A 66 41.39 -24.88 -7.83
CA VAL A 66 42.44 -25.47 -6.99
C VAL A 66 43.31 -24.44 -6.25
N ASP A 67 43.43 -23.21 -6.78
CA ASP A 67 44.26 -22.13 -6.19
C ASP A 67 43.47 -20.87 -5.75
N ILE A 68 42.13 -20.87 -5.88
CA ILE A 68 41.30 -19.65 -5.67
C ILE A 68 40.43 -19.75 -4.41
N ILE A 69 40.05 -20.96 -4.00
CA ILE A 69 39.14 -21.21 -2.87
C ILE A 69 39.94 -21.61 -1.64
N ASP A 70 39.65 -20.97 -0.51
CA ASP A 70 40.17 -21.38 0.80
C ASP A 70 39.15 -22.19 1.63
N VAL A 71 39.59 -22.70 2.77
CA VAL A 71 38.74 -23.51 3.67
C VAL A 71 37.59 -22.69 4.26
N LEU A 72 37.77 -21.38 4.47
CA LEU A 72 36.74 -20.51 5.02
C LEU A 72 35.63 -20.25 4.00
N ASP A 73 36.00 -20.05 2.72
CA ASP A 73 35.07 -19.93 1.60
C ASP A 73 34.20 -21.21 1.50
N VAL A 74 34.80 -22.40 1.61
CA VAL A 74 34.06 -23.69 1.57
C VAL A 74 33.14 -23.85 2.79
N GLN A 75 33.62 -23.48 3.98
CA GLN A 75 32.81 -23.57 5.20
C GLN A 75 31.59 -22.65 5.10
N ALA A 76 31.79 -21.38 4.74
CA ALA A 76 30.71 -20.43 4.57
C ALA A 76 29.70 -20.92 3.51
N PHE A 77 30.19 -21.42 2.36
CA PHE A 77 29.33 -22.00 1.34
C PHE A 77 28.50 -23.19 1.85
N THR A 78 29.10 -24.05 2.68
CA THR A 78 28.43 -25.23 3.24
C THR A 78 27.36 -24.81 4.25
N ASP A 79 27.67 -23.85 5.12
CA ASP A 79 26.74 -23.32 6.12
C ASP A 79 25.53 -22.66 5.44
N ASP A 80 25.75 -21.86 4.39
CA ASP A 80 24.66 -21.21 3.65
C ASP A 80 23.88 -22.18 2.75
N MET A 81 24.54 -23.22 2.21
CA MET A 81 23.85 -24.31 1.51
C MET A 81 22.87 -25.03 2.45
N GLN A 82 23.29 -25.32 3.69
CA GLN A 82 22.41 -25.88 4.70
C GLN A 82 21.27 -24.90 5.03
N HIS A 83 21.58 -23.62 5.25
CA HIS A 83 20.58 -22.59 5.53
C HIS A 83 19.51 -22.48 4.43
N TYR A 84 19.91 -22.44 3.17
CA TYR A 84 18.98 -22.40 2.05
C TYR A 84 18.20 -23.71 1.88
N SER A 85 18.81 -24.85 2.16
CA SER A 85 18.11 -26.14 2.19
C SER A 85 16.98 -26.15 3.22
N ASP A 86 17.22 -25.58 4.41
CA ASP A 86 16.19 -25.45 5.45
C ASP A 86 15.04 -24.54 5.01
N ILE A 87 15.36 -23.42 4.34
CA ILE A 87 14.34 -22.52 3.73
C ILE A 87 13.49 -23.25 2.69
N LEU A 88 14.13 -24.03 1.81
CA LEU A 88 13.42 -24.80 0.79
C LEU A 88 12.48 -25.84 1.43
N LEU A 89 12.96 -26.59 2.42
CA LEU A 89 12.15 -27.56 3.14
C LEU A 89 10.97 -26.91 3.86
N ALA A 90 11.19 -25.80 4.56
CA ALA A 90 10.14 -25.03 5.23
C ALA A 90 9.10 -24.52 4.23
N THR A 91 9.55 -23.98 3.09
CA THR A 91 8.69 -23.45 2.02
C THR A 91 7.86 -24.56 1.38
N MET A 92 8.45 -25.72 1.09
CA MET A 92 7.74 -26.88 0.55
C MET A 92 6.67 -27.39 1.53
N ALA A 93 7.01 -27.51 2.81
CA ALA A 93 6.05 -27.93 3.84
C ALA A 93 4.88 -26.93 3.95
N ALA A 94 5.17 -25.63 3.93
CA ALA A 94 4.14 -24.60 3.95
C ALA A 94 3.26 -24.59 2.68
N ARG A 95 3.83 -24.83 1.49
CA ARG A 95 3.05 -24.95 0.24
C ARG A 95 2.00 -26.07 0.34
N VAL A 96 2.38 -27.21 0.90
CA VAL A 96 1.46 -28.33 1.11
C VAL A 96 0.37 -27.96 2.13
N ARG A 97 0.72 -27.24 3.19
CA ARG A 97 -0.23 -26.80 4.23
C ARG A 97 -1.10 -25.61 3.83
N LEU A 98 -0.71 -24.81 2.85
CA LEU A 98 -1.37 -23.54 2.49
C LEU A 98 -2.88 -23.69 2.30
N PRO A 99 -3.40 -24.64 1.48
CA PRO A 99 -4.85 -24.73 1.25
C PRO A 99 -5.63 -25.05 2.54
N SER A 100 -5.08 -25.90 3.40
CA SER A 100 -5.72 -26.25 4.69
C SER A 100 -5.64 -25.11 5.69
N SER A 101 -4.57 -24.32 5.67
CA SER A 101 -4.36 -23.22 6.60
C SER A 101 -5.20 -22.00 6.23
N VAL A 102 -5.36 -21.74 4.93
CA VAL A 102 -6.24 -20.68 4.39
C VAL A 102 -7.71 -20.95 4.68
N ALA A 103 -8.14 -22.22 4.76
CA ALA A 103 -9.53 -22.58 5.06
C ALA A 103 -10.03 -22.07 6.43
N ASN A 104 -9.13 -21.66 7.33
CA ASN A 104 -9.47 -21.04 8.62
C ASN A 104 -9.89 -19.56 8.50
N TYR A 105 -9.73 -18.96 7.32
CA TYR A 105 -10.00 -17.55 7.07
C TYR A 105 -11.15 -17.38 6.06
N GLU A 106 -12.15 -16.59 6.40
CA GLU A 106 -13.32 -16.34 5.53
C GLU A 106 -12.97 -15.42 4.34
N ASN A 107 -12.04 -14.48 4.55
CA ASN A 107 -11.67 -13.44 3.58
C ASN A 107 -10.44 -13.81 2.73
N ILE A 108 -9.99 -15.07 2.72
CA ILE A 108 -8.78 -15.46 1.97
C ILE A 108 -9.06 -16.72 1.17
N VAL A 109 -8.65 -16.72 -0.10
CA VAL A 109 -8.75 -17.87 -1.00
C VAL A 109 -7.37 -18.20 -1.56
N SER A 110 -6.99 -19.48 -1.54
CA SER A 110 -5.75 -19.97 -2.15
C SER A 110 -5.89 -20.04 -3.67
N ILE A 111 -4.86 -19.55 -4.38
CA ILE A 111 -4.78 -19.55 -5.84
C ILE A 111 -3.62 -20.43 -6.29
N SER A 112 -3.87 -21.31 -7.26
CA SER A 112 -2.83 -22.16 -7.85
C SER A 112 -2.02 -21.37 -8.87
N VAL A 113 -0.71 -21.27 -8.66
CA VAL A 113 0.23 -20.63 -9.59
C VAL A 113 1.35 -21.61 -9.93
N PRO A 114 1.38 -22.15 -11.17
CA PRO A 114 2.34 -23.18 -11.55
C PRO A 114 3.78 -22.64 -11.63
N ASN A 115 3.96 -21.39 -12.05
CA ASN A 115 5.27 -20.79 -12.31
C ASN A 115 5.79 -19.93 -11.14
N TRP A 116 5.74 -20.45 -9.92
CA TRP A 116 6.15 -19.71 -8.72
C TRP A 116 7.00 -20.53 -7.75
N ALA A 117 8.24 -20.05 -7.53
CA ALA A 117 9.22 -20.59 -6.58
C ALA A 117 8.95 -20.07 -5.15
N GLY A 118 7.81 -20.44 -4.57
CA GLY A 118 7.43 -20.03 -3.21
C GLY A 118 6.31 -20.88 -2.63
N ILE A 119 5.70 -20.40 -1.56
CA ILE A 119 4.57 -21.09 -0.91
C ILE A 119 3.38 -21.21 -1.87
N GLY A 120 3.05 -20.14 -2.60
CA GLY A 120 1.90 -20.12 -3.50
C GLY A 120 1.36 -18.71 -3.69
N ALA A 121 0.05 -18.61 -3.93
CA ALA A 121 -0.63 -17.33 -4.01
C ALA A 121 -1.99 -17.37 -3.31
N ILE A 122 -2.47 -16.19 -2.90
CA ILE A 122 -3.76 -16.02 -2.27
C ILE A 122 -4.47 -14.78 -2.81
N ARG A 123 -5.78 -14.74 -2.68
CA ARG A 123 -6.62 -13.57 -2.97
C ARG A 123 -7.36 -13.17 -1.70
N TYR A 124 -7.31 -11.89 -1.35
CA TYR A 124 -8.14 -11.35 -0.29
C TYR A 124 -9.54 -11.07 -0.86
N ILE A 125 -10.57 -11.57 -0.19
CA ILE A 125 -11.97 -11.40 -0.56
C ILE A 125 -12.61 -10.47 0.47
N PRO A 126 -12.95 -9.23 0.09
CA PRO A 126 -13.63 -8.29 0.98
C PRO A 126 -14.96 -8.83 1.48
N SER A 127 -15.32 -8.54 2.72
CA SER A 127 -16.49 -9.15 3.37
C SER A 127 -17.82 -8.73 2.74
N HIS A 128 -17.84 -7.65 1.96
CA HIS A 128 -19.04 -7.15 1.27
C HIS A 128 -19.25 -7.79 -0.11
N ILE A 129 -18.28 -8.54 -0.64
CA ILE A 129 -18.36 -9.15 -1.97
C ILE A 129 -18.83 -10.60 -1.86
N ASN A 130 -19.94 -10.91 -2.52
CA ASN A 130 -20.35 -12.30 -2.73
C ASN A 130 -19.69 -12.84 -4.01
N MET A 131 -18.81 -13.84 -3.86
CA MET A 131 -18.13 -14.51 -4.99
C MET A 131 -19.08 -15.15 -6.01
N GLN A 132 -20.35 -15.39 -5.65
CA GLN A 132 -21.37 -15.94 -6.55
C GLN A 132 -21.93 -14.90 -7.53
N GLU A 133 -21.80 -13.61 -7.21
CA GLU A 133 -22.27 -12.48 -8.02
C GLU A 133 -21.07 -11.72 -8.58
N GLN A 134 -20.36 -12.35 -9.53
CA GLN A 134 -19.24 -11.68 -10.21
C GLN A 134 -19.77 -10.53 -11.06
N SER A 135 -19.45 -9.31 -10.63
CA SER A 135 -19.67 -8.07 -11.38
C SER A 135 -18.33 -7.43 -11.74
N GLU A 136 -18.31 -6.57 -12.75
CA GLU A 136 -17.11 -5.78 -13.11
C GLU A 136 -16.65 -4.90 -11.94
N LEU A 137 -17.60 -4.36 -11.17
CA LEU A 137 -17.33 -3.57 -9.97
C LEU A 137 -16.62 -4.40 -8.89
N SER A 138 -17.11 -5.61 -8.60
CA SER A 138 -16.45 -6.50 -7.62
C SER A 138 -15.02 -6.86 -8.02
N THR A 139 -14.75 -7.00 -9.32
CA THR A 139 -13.39 -7.25 -9.82
C THR A 139 -12.47 -6.05 -9.63
N TYR A 140 -12.98 -4.84 -9.89
CA TYR A 140 -12.22 -3.61 -9.69
C TYR A 140 -11.87 -3.39 -8.21
N ASP A 141 -12.83 -3.59 -7.32
CA ASP A 141 -12.63 -3.41 -5.88
C ASP A 141 -11.61 -4.42 -5.32
N ILE A 142 -11.73 -5.70 -5.71
CA ILE A 142 -10.75 -6.74 -5.35
C ILE A 142 -9.36 -6.35 -5.86
N ASN A 143 -9.24 -5.91 -7.11
CA ASN A 143 -7.94 -5.54 -7.67
C ASN A 143 -7.32 -4.34 -6.95
N THR A 144 -8.12 -3.35 -6.59
CA THR A 144 -7.68 -2.16 -5.86
C THR A 144 -7.19 -2.53 -4.46
N ILE A 145 -7.98 -3.31 -3.72
CA ILE A 145 -7.60 -3.80 -2.38
C ILE A 145 -6.35 -4.68 -2.46
N GLN A 146 -6.27 -5.58 -3.43
CA GLN A 146 -5.15 -6.50 -3.59
C GLN A 146 -3.84 -5.77 -3.94
N ALA A 147 -3.91 -4.76 -4.81
CA ALA A 147 -2.76 -3.94 -5.17
C ALA A 147 -2.23 -3.16 -3.97
N GLU A 148 -3.12 -2.53 -3.20
CA GLU A 148 -2.74 -1.75 -2.03
C GLU A 148 -2.24 -2.65 -0.88
N LEU A 149 -2.85 -3.81 -0.68
CA LEU A 149 -2.40 -4.82 0.27
C LEU A 149 -0.98 -5.32 -0.10
N ALA A 150 -0.75 -5.64 -1.38
CA ALA A 150 0.56 -6.07 -1.85
C ALA A 150 1.62 -4.98 -1.62
N ARG A 151 1.29 -3.72 -1.95
CA ARG A 151 2.17 -2.57 -1.71
C ARG A 151 2.52 -2.44 -0.24
N LYS A 152 1.53 -2.48 0.66
CA LYS A 152 1.72 -2.36 2.11
C LYS A 152 2.58 -3.48 2.69
N LEU A 153 2.36 -4.73 2.25
CA LEU A 153 3.14 -5.88 2.73
C LEU A 153 4.57 -5.86 2.19
N GLN A 154 4.76 -5.46 0.92
CA GLN A 154 6.05 -5.44 0.25
C GLN A 154 7.04 -4.41 0.85
N VAL A 155 6.54 -3.32 1.46
CA VAL A 155 7.38 -2.34 2.16
C VAL A 155 8.22 -3.00 3.27
N ASN A 156 7.65 -3.97 3.98
CA ASN A 156 8.30 -4.62 5.11
C ASN A 156 8.95 -5.96 4.76
N ASP A 157 8.49 -6.60 3.68
CA ASP A 157 8.88 -7.96 3.35
C ASP A 157 8.83 -8.20 1.83
N SER A 158 10.00 -8.42 1.23
CA SER A 158 10.14 -8.66 -0.21
C SER A 158 9.61 -10.01 -0.68
N ALA A 159 9.23 -10.90 0.25
CA ALA A 159 8.58 -12.17 -0.10
C ALA A 159 7.19 -11.97 -0.72
N PHE A 160 6.60 -10.78 -0.60
CA PHE A 160 5.30 -10.45 -1.21
C PHE A 160 5.46 -9.81 -2.58
N SER A 161 4.63 -10.24 -3.53
CA SER A 161 4.50 -9.57 -4.82
C SER A 161 3.09 -9.71 -5.39
N LEU A 162 2.67 -8.73 -6.19
CA LEU A 162 1.39 -8.77 -6.88
C LEU A 162 1.50 -9.64 -8.14
N GLY A 163 0.52 -10.51 -8.35
CA GLY A 163 0.33 -11.26 -9.59
C GLY A 163 -0.95 -10.82 -10.29
N GLY A 164 -0.90 -10.81 -11.63
CA GLY A 164 -2.08 -10.60 -12.47
C GLY A 164 -2.85 -11.90 -12.68
N GLY A 165 -4.06 -11.78 -13.24
CA GLY A 165 -4.98 -12.86 -13.58
C GLY A 165 -4.35 -14.21 -13.99
N THR A 166 -4.92 -15.32 -13.51
CA THR A 166 -4.33 -16.65 -13.77
C THR A 166 -4.53 -17.12 -15.20
N ASN A 167 -5.63 -16.71 -15.84
CA ASN A 167 -6.08 -17.18 -17.15
C ASN A 167 -6.71 -16.01 -17.92
N GLU A 168 -6.97 -16.16 -19.22
CA GLU A 168 -7.62 -15.14 -20.06
C GLU A 168 -9.01 -14.71 -19.56
N HIS A 169 -9.65 -15.54 -18.73
CA HIS A 169 -10.98 -15.29 -18.16
C HIS A 169 -10.96 -14.82 -16.70
N ASP A 170 -9.80 -14.82 -16.03
CA ASP A 170 -9.67 -14.31 -14.67
C ASP A 170 -8.82 -13.04 -14.71
N SER A 171 -9.44 -11.87 -14.56
CA SER A 171 -8.75 -10.58 -14.49
C SER A 171 -8.44 -10.14 -13.06
N MET A 172 -8.74 -10.97 -12.06
CA MET A 172 -8.53 -10.63 -10.66
C MET A 172 -7.09 -10.88 -10.23
N PHE A 173 -6.50 -9.88 -9.59
CA PHE A 173 -5.16 -9.96 -9.01
C PHE A 173 -5.11 -10.94 -7.84
N TYR A 174 -3.90 -11.39 -7.54
CA TYR A 174 -3.59 -12.21 -6.37
C TYR A 174 -2.24 -11.80 -5.78
N LEU A 175 -2.02 -12.17 -4.53
CA LEU A 175 -0.79 -11.91 -3.79
C LEU A 175 0.04 -13.19 -3.82
N ARG A 176 1.24 -13.11 -4.39
CA ARG A 176 2.22 -14.18 -4.37
C ARG A 176 2.95 -14.18 -3.04
N LEU A 177 3.08 -15.38 -2.47
CA LEU A 177 3.77 -15.65 -1.22
C LEU A 177 5.10 -16.32 -1.54
N GLY A 178 6.20 -15.63 -1.26
CA GLY A 178 7.56 -16.10 -1.48
C GLY A 178 7.96 -17.23 -0.54
N MET A 179 9.25 -17.30 -0.24
CA MET A 179 9.82 -18.34 0.63
C MET A 179 9.69 -17.96 2.10
N ILE A 180 9.62 -18.98 2.97
CA ILE A 180 9.64 -18.79 4.42
C ILE A 180 10.81 -19.53 5.05
N ARG A 181 11.23 -19.04 6.22
CA ARG A 181 12.40 -19.54 6.93
C ARG A 181 12.06 -20.73 7.83
N LYS A 182 10.89 -20.71 8.46
CA LYS A 182 10.43 -21.80 9.33
C LYS A 182 9.05 -22.26 8.91
N CYS A 183 8.79 -23.55 9.02
CA CYS A 183 7.49 -24.12 8.67
C CYS A 183 6.36 -23.40 9.42
N ASP A 184 6.54 -23.13 10.71
CA ASP A 184 5.53 -22.53 11.60
C ASP A 184 5.22 -21.06 11.29
N ASP A 185 6.03 -20.39 10.46
CA ASP A 185 5.81 -18.99 10.09
C ASP A 185 4.58 -18.82 9.19
N LEU A 186 4.07 -19.88 8.56
CA LEU A 186 2.91 -19.82 7.66
C LEU A 186 1.66 -19.25 8.35
N ASP A 187 1.38 -19.68 9.56
CA ASP A 187 0.16 -19.29 10.28
C ASP A 187 0.22 -17.81 10.70
N VAL A 188 1.40 -17.37 11.15
CA VAL A 188 1.70 -15.96 11.46
C VAL A 188 1.60 -15.09 10.20
N LEU A 189 2.09 -15.60 9.08
CA LEU A 189 2.04 -14.92 7.79
C LEU A 189 0.59 -14.71 7.34
N LEU A 190 -0.25 -15.75 7.40
CA LEU A 190 -1.66 -15.66 7.02
C LEU A 190 -2.44 -14.70 7.92
N GLN A 191 -2.19 -14.74 9.23
CA GLN A 191 -2.80 -13.80 10.17
C GLN A 191 -2.44 -12.35 9.82
N LYS A 192 -1.16 -12.06 9.58
CA LYS A 192 -0.68 -10.74 9.16
C LYS A 192 -1.38 -10.27 7.87
N ILE A 193 -1.60 -11.16 6.91
CA ILE A 193 -2.28 -10.83 5.66
C ILE A 193 -3.76 -10.56 5.89
N ALA A 194 -4.44 -11.37 6.72
CA ALA A 194 -5.84 -11.17 7.07
C ALA A 194 -6.06 -9.80 7.75
N ASP A 195 -5.23 -9.49 8.74
CA ASP A 195 -5.30 -8.22 9.47
C ASP A 195 -4.99 -7.02 8.55
N SER A 196 -3.92 -7.14 7.75
CA SER A 196 -3.56 -6.08 6.79
C SER A 196 -4.63 -5.90 5.72
N GLY A 197 -5.24 -6.97 5.24
CA GLY A 197 -6.31 -6.94 4.24
C GLY A 197 -7.55 -6.25 4.77
N LYS A 198 -7.96 -6.56 6.00
CA LYS A 198 -9.09 -5.91 6.67
C LYS A 198 -8.85 -4.43 6.93
N GLU A 199 -7.63 -4.08 7.33
CA GLU A 199 -7.23 -2.68 7.51
C GLU A 199 -7.25 -1.92 6.17
N THR A 200 -6.73 -2.52 5.10
CA THR A 200 -6.75 -1.95 3.75
C THR A 200 -8.18 -1.78 3.24
N GLU A 201 -9.05 -2.78 3.41
CA GLU A 201 -10.48 -2.70 3.07
C GLU A 201 -11.15 -1.54 3.81
N THR A 202 -10.92 -1.41 5.12
CA THR A 202 -11.52 -0.34 5.94
C THR A 202 -11.00 1.03 5.53
N SER A 203 -9.70 1.14 5.24
CA SER A 203 -9.08 2.41 4.82
C SER A 203 -9.61 2.87 3.47
N LEU A 204 -9.77 1.97 2.50
CA LEU A 204 -10.29 2.32 1.17
C LEU A 204 -11.77 2.74 1.26
N LYS A 205 -12.58 2.00 2.02
CA LYS A 205 -13.97 2.38 2.28
C LYS A 205 -14.09 3.76 2.94
N TYR A 206 -13.24 4.07 3.91
CA TYR A 206 -13.25 5.38 4.57
C TYR A 206 -12.93 6.53 3.60
N VAL A 207 -12.02 6.30 2.64
CA VAL A 207 -11.69 7.29 1.60
C VAL A 207 -12.87 7.50 0.65
N GLU A 208 -13.58 6.45 0.27
CA GLU A 208 -14.79 6.54 -0.56
C GLU A 208 -15.91 7.30 0.15
N ASP A 209 -16.20 6.95 1.42
CA ASP A 209 -17.18 7.64 2.25
C ASP A 209 -16.85 9.14 2.40
N MET A 210 -15.56 9.48 2.56
CA MET A 210 -15.12 10.88 2.66
C MET A 210 -15.26 11.61 1.33
N ALA A 211 -14.92 10.98 0.20
CA ALA A 211 -15.08 11.55 -1.12
C ALA A 211 -16.55 11.86 -1.43
N GLU A 212 -17.46 10.97 -1.04
CA GLU A 212 -18.91 11.19 -1.16
C GLU A 212 -19.38 12.38 -0.32
N LYS A 213 -18.97 12.45 0.95
CA LYS A 213 -19.30 13.59 1.83
C LYS A 213 -18.79 14.91 1.27
N ILE A 214 -17.57 14.95 0.71
CA ILE A 214 -17.00 16.15 0.08
C ILE A 214 -17.84 16.55 -1.13
N LYS A 215 -18.22 15.60 -2.00
CA LYS A 215 -19.05 15.87 -3.17
C LYS A 215 -20.39 16.48 -2.78
N ILE A 216 -21.09 15.88 -1.83
CA ILE A 216 -22.37 16.38 -1.30
C ILE A 216 -22.18 17.77 -0.67
N GLY A 217 -21.08 17.96 0.05
CA GLY A 217 -20.68 19.25 0.61
C GLY A 217 -20.57 20.33 -0.47
N ILE A 218 -19.84 20.05 -1.55
CA ILE A 218 -19.65 20.98 -2.67
C ILE A 218 -20.99 21.30 -3.36
N GLU A 219 -21.81 20.29 -3.66
CA GLU A 219 -23.13 20.48 -4.29
C GLU A 219 -24.05 21.33 -3.41
N LYS A 220 -24.04 21.11 -2.10
CA LYS A 220 -24.80 21.91 -1.14
C LYS A 220 -24.29 23.35 -1.08
N VAL A 221 -22.98 23.56 -1.02
CA VAL A 221 -22.37 24.91 -1.06
C VAL A 221 -22.79 25.64 -2.32
N GLN A 222 -22.73 24.99 -3.47
CA GLN A 222 -23.08 25.59 -4.76
C GLN A 222 -24.57 25.99 -4.78
N LYS A 223 -25.46 25.11 -4.31
CA LYS A 223 -26.89 25.40 -4.23
C LYS A 223 -27.20 26.55 -3.27
N ASP A 224 -26.54 26.59 -2.12
CA ASP A 224 -26.71 27.67 -1.15
C ASP A 224 -26.17 29.00 -1.70
N LEU A 225 -25.08 28.96 -2.46
CA LEU A 225 -24.53 30.13 -3.14
C LEU A 225 -25.48 30.65 -4.23
N GLU A 226 -26.09 29.77 -5.02
CA GLU A 226 -27.10 30.14 -6.02
C GLU A 226 -28.34 30.77 -5.36
N ASN A 227 -28.82 30.18 -4.27
CA ASN A 227 -29.96 30.71 -3.52
C ASN A 227 -29.66 32.08 -2.88
N GLU A 228 -28.47 32.27 -2.29
CA GLU A 228 -28.06 33.55 -1.72
C GLU A 228 -27.90 34.61 -2.82
N ASN A 229 -27.31 34.25 -3.96
CA ASN A 229 -27.23 35.15 -5.11
C ASN A 229 -28.64 35.54 -5.63
N GLN A 230 -29.58 34.58 -5.72
CA GLN A 230 -30.98 34.88 -6.05
C GLN A 230 -31.65 35.78 -5.02
N GLN A 231 -31.38 35.59 -3.72
CA GLN A 231 -31.89 36.47 -2.66
C GLN A 231 -31.29 37.87 -2.75
N ILE A 232 -29.99 38.01 -3.01
CA ILE A 232 -29.33 39.29 -3.25
C ILE A 232 -29.96 39.98 -4.47
N LEU A 233 -30.13 39.26 -5.59
CA LEU A 233 -30.80 39.80 -6.79
C LEU A 233 -32.25 40.22 -6.51
N ALA A 234 -32.99 39.44 -5.71
CA ALA A 234 -34.36 39.76 -5.31
C ALA A 234 -34.42 40.97 -4.36
N GLN A 235 -33.45 41.12 -3.48
CA GLN A 235 -33.37 42.21 -2.50
C GLN A 235 -32.84 43.51 -3.12
N GLU A 236 -31.89 43.42 -4.05
CA GLU A 236 -31.30 44.58 -4.73
C GLU A 236 -32.12 45.06 -5.94
N GLY A 237 -32.94 44.19 -6.53
CA GLY A 237 -33.82 44.47 -7.67
C GLY A 237 -33.06 44.73 -8.98
N LEU A 238 -33.67 44.36 -10.12
CA LEU A 238 -33.09 44.48 -11.49
C LEU A 238 -32.62 45.89 -11.91
N LEU A 239 -32.97 46.94 -11.16
CA LEU A 239 -32.72 48.34 -11.53
C LEU A 239 -31.26 48.81 -11.32
N ARG A 240 -30.43 48.07 -10.57
CA ARG A 240 -29.04 48.46 -10.27
C ARG A 240 -27.98 47.91 -11.23
N GLN A 241 -28.34 46.91 -12.04
CA GLN A 241 -27.45 46.29 -13.04
C GLN A 241 -27.45 47.00 -14.41
N LEU A 242 -28.30 48.02 -14.60
CA LEU A 242 -28.31 48.80 -15.84
C LEU A 242 -27.18 49.87 -15.81
N PRO A 243 -26.25 49.88 -16.80
CA PRO A 243 -25.06 50.73 -16.79
C PRO A 243 -25.33 52.24 -16.70
N VAL A 244 -26.53 52.67 -17.07
CA VAL A 244 -26.84 54.09 -17.32
C VAL A 244 -27.46 54.80 -16.10
N ILE A 245 -27.98 54.06 -15.10
CA ILE A 245 -28.62 54.63 -13.89
C ILE A 245 -27.93 54.22 -12.58
N SER A 246 -26.93 53.36 -12.65
CA SER A 246 -26.19 52.86 -11.48
C SER A 246 -25.46 53.99 -10.72
N ASN A 247 -24.90 54.98 -11.41
CA ASN A 247 -24.01 55.97 -10.78
C ASN A 247 -24.70 57.02 -9.89
N ILE A 248 -26.01 57.29 -10.10
CA ILE A 248 -26.75 58.34 -9.37
C ILE A 248 -27.45 57.74 -8.13
N ILE A 249 -27.93 56.50 -8.22
CA ILE A 249 -28.57 55.78 -7.11
C ILE A 249 -27.53 55.26 -6.09
N SER A 250 -26.34 54.90 -6.56
CA SER A 250 -25.22 54.46 -5.71
C SER A 250 -24.70 55.57 -4.78
N TRP A 251 -24.81 56.84 -5.18
CA TRP A 251 -24.47 57.99 -4.35
C TRP A 251 -25.57 58.25 -3.30
N TRP A 252 -26.84 58.17 -3.71
CA TRP A 252 -27.96 58.58 -2.85
C TRP A 252 -28.46 57.48 -1.89
N SER A 253 -28.07 56.23 -2.13
CA SER A 253 -28.28 55.10 -1.22
C SER A 253 -27.04 54.21 -1.24
N PRO A 254 -25.97 54.60 -0.52
CA PRO A 254 -24.81 53.74 -0.36
C PRO A 254 -25.27 52.40 0.20
N PRO A 255 -24.80 51.26 -0.34
CA PRO A 255 -25.09 49.97 0.25
C PRO A 255 -24.63 50.01 1.72
N PRO A 256 -25.43 49.48 2.66
CA PRO A 256 -25.00 49.41 4.05
C PRO A 256 -23.62 48.76 4.11
N ALA A 257 -22.71 49.31 4.91
CA ALA A 257 -21.33 48.82 5.03
C ALA A 257 -21.21 47.33 5.43
N ALA A 258 -22.35 46.69 5.75
CA ALA A 258 -22.50 45.26 5.96
C ALA A 258 -22.51 44.40 4.67
N THR A 259 -22.61 44.99 3.47
CA THR A 259 -22.75 44.21 2.21
C THR A 259 -21.53 44.28 1.30
N SER A 260 -20.70 45.34 1.37
CA SER A 260 -19.51 45.49 0.51
C SER A 260 -18.22 44.90 1.07
N LEU A 261 -18.21 44.47 2.34
CA LEU A 261 -17.04 43.91 3.02
C LEU A 261 -17.33 42.56 3.70
N THR A 262 -18.23 41.76 3.16
CA THR A 262 -18.49 40.42 3.67
C THR A 262 -18.71 39.47 2.51
N THR A 263 -17.67 39.21 1.73
CA THR A 263 -17.55 37.87 1.14
C THR A 263 -17.54 36.90 2.32
N LYS A 264 -18.71 36.34 2.65
CA LYS A 264 -18.85 35.39 3.74
C LYS A 264 -17.95 34.20 3.44
N GLY A 265 -16.79 34.14 4.07
CA GLY A 265 -15.95 32.96 3.97
C GLY A 265 -16.70 31.78 4.59
N ARG A 266 -16.55 30.60 4.00
CA ARG A 266 -17.13 29.35 4.48
C ARG A 266 -16.01 28.32 4.59
N SER A 267 -16.06 27.50 5.62
CA SER A 267 -15.15 26.38 5.81
C SER A 267 -15.97 25.09 5.81
N PHE A 268 -15.48 24.08 5.11
CA PHE A 268 -16.11 22.77 5.08
C PHE A 268 -15.42 21.88 6.10
N ASP A 269 -16.16 21.42 7.10
CA ASP A 269 -15.65 20.44 8.05
C ASP A 269 -15.83 19.02 7.49
N LEU A 270 -14.71 18.36 7.26
CA LEU A 270 -14.64 16.99 6.72
C LEU A 270 -15.27 15.96 7.67
N ASN A 271 -15.31 16.22 8.97
CA ASN A 271 -15.82 15.27 9.95
C ASN A 271 -17.35 15.33 10.06
N SER A 272 -17.94 16.54 10.14
CA SER A 272 -19.39 16.73 10.20
C SER A 272 -20.08 16.75 8.83
N GLY A 273 -19.33 16.92 7.74
CA GLY A 273 -19.88 17.08 6.39
C GLY A 273 -20.72 18.35 6.24
N CYS A 274 -20.58 19.30 7.16
CA CYS A 274 -21.33 20.54 7.20
C CYS A 274 -20.43 21.73 6.83
N VAL A 275 -21.08 22.74 6.26
CA VAL A 275 -20.43 23.99 5.86
C VAL A 275 -20.69 24.99 6.97
N GLU A 276 -19.62 25.46 7.59
CA GLU A 276 -19.68 26.45 8.67
C GLU A 276 -19.23 27.83 8.17
N SER A 277 -19.81 28.88 8.75
CA SER A 277 -19.39 30.25 8.44
C SER A 277 -18.00 30.51 9.05
N THR A 278 -17.08 31.06 8.26
CA THR A 278 -15.77 31.49 8.82
C THR A 278 -15.86 32.82 9.55
N GLU A 279 -17.05 33.41 9.68
CA GLU A 279 -17.26 34.67 10.39
C GLU A 279 -16.74 34.57 11.84
N ASP A 280 -17.00 33.46 12.53
CA ASP A 280 -16.53 33.24 13.91
C ASP A 280 -15.00 33.11 13.99
N THR A 281 -14.38 32.39 13.04
CA THR A 281 -12.91 32.26 12.94
C THR A 281 -12.24 33.61 12.63
N TYR A 282 -12.87 34.41 11.76
CA TYR A 282 -12.37 35.74 11.42
C TYR A 282 -12.50 36.70 12.60
N VAL A 283 -13.63 36.69 13.31
CA VAL A 283 -13.85 37.48 14.52
C VAL A 283 -12.84 37.11 15.60
N TYR A 284 -12.58 35.82 15.82
CA TYR A 284 -11.59 35.35 16.79
C TYR A 284 -10.16 35.82 16.43
N ARG A 285 -9.73 35.65 15.18
CA ARG A 285 -8.40 36.13 14.72
C ARG A 285 -8.27 37.66 14.76
N MET A 286 -9.34 38.39 14.45
CA MET A 286 -9.39 39.86 14.55
C MET A 286 -9.36 40.33 16.01
N GLN A 287 -9.96 39.59 16.94
CA GLN A 287 -9.91 39.89 18.37
C GLN A 287 -8.53 39.63 18.97
N ILE A 288 -7.84 38.57 18.55
CA ILE A 288 -6.43 38.31 18.93
C ILE A 288 -5.53 39.46 18.45
N LYS A 289 -5.71 39.95 17.22
CA LYS A 289 -4.99 41.13 16.71
C LYS A 289 -5.32 42.44 17.45
N LYS A 290 -6.51 42.54 18.07
CA LYS A 290 -6.93 43.72 18.85
C LYS A 290 -6.45 43.69 20.30
N GLN A 291 -5.95 42.56 20.82
CA GLN A 291 -5.47 42.42 22.19
C GLN A 291 -3.95 42.63 22.35
N SER A 292 -3.21 43.05 21.31
CA SER A 292 -1.82 43.52 21.45
C SER A 292 -1.70 45.04 21.28
N PRO A 293 -1.64 45.83 22.37
CA PRO A 293 -1.20 47.21 22.32
C PRO A 293 0.32 47.33 22.50
N HIS A 294 0.94 48.07 21.60
CA HIS A 294 2.33 48.57 21.57
C HIS A 294 3.46 47.63 21.11
N ALA A 295 3.86 47.76 19.83
CA ALA A 295 5.03 48.54 19.45
C ALA A 295 5.01 48.82 17.93
N LEU A 296 5.11 50.10 17.55
CA LEU A 296 5.39 50.53 16.17
C LEU A 296 6.90 50.45 15.95
N THR A 297 7.33 49.69 14.95
CA THR A 297 8.43 50.09 14.05
C THR A 297 8.27 49.36 12.71
N HIS A 298 8.29 50.16 11.64
CA HIS A 298 8.39 49.78 10.24
C HIS A 298 9.50 48.74 9.99
N ASN A 299 9.24 47.75 9.14
CA ASN A 299 10.07 47.49 7.96
C ASN A 299 9.32 46.61 6.95
N ASP A 300 9.46 47.01 5.69
CA ASP A 300 8.85 46.43 4.50
C ASP A 300 9.45 45.07 4.13
N GLY A 301 8.60 44.25 3.50
CA GLY A 301 8.99 43.21 2.54
C GLY A 301 9.43 41.88 3.12
N GLU A 302 8.53 40.88 3.12
CA GLU A 302 8.87 39.55 2.61
C GLU A 302 7.62 38.70 2.37
N GLU A 303 7.59 38.14 1.17
CA GLU A 303 6.64 37.18 0.62
C GLU A 303 6.77 35.87 1.41
N ALA A 304 5.70 35.40 2.06
CA ALA A 304 5.72 34.15 2.82
C ALA A 304 4.94 33.05 2.08
N THR A 305 5.72 32.07 1.62
CA THR A 305 5.34 30.76 1.09
C THR A 305 4.49 29.93 2.08
N PRO A 306 3.70 28.95 1.59
CA PRO A 306 2.87 28.13 2.46
C PRO A 306 3.72 27.06 3.14
N VAL A 307 3.75 27.07 4.47
CA VAL A 307 4.38 26.04 5.30
C VAL A 307 3.30 25.06 5.77
N THR A 308 3.34 23.87 5.19
CA THR A 308 2.75 22.63 5.68
C THR A 308 3.38 22.26 7.02
N ASN A 309 2.58 21.90 8.03
CA ASN A 309 3.00 21.09 9.19
C ASN A 309 1.72 20.36 9.67
N THR A 310 1.54 19.05 9.55
CA THR A 310 2.17 17.94 10.31
C THR A 310 2.32 18.22 11.80
N ASP A 311 1.33 17.76 12.57
CA ASP A 311 1.46 17.57 14.00
C ASP A 311 2.05 16.17 14.28
N THR A 312 3.15 16.14 15.03
CA THR A 312 3.44 15.05 15.96
C THR A 312 3.78 15.65 17.32
N THR A 313 2.92 15.29 18.24
CA THR A 313 2.96 15.37 19.70
C THR A 313 4.34 15.24 20.36
N SER A 314 4.60 16.12 21.33
CA SER A 314 5.24 15.73 22.60
C SER A 314 4.76 16.63 23.75
N ASN A 315 4.28 15.99 24.82
CA ASN A 315 3.93 16.61 26.10
C ASN A 315 5.20 16.77 26.96
N SER A 316 5.35 17.97 27.52
CA SER A 316 5.61 18.35 28.93
C SER A 316 6.07 17.28 29.93
N THR A 317 6.87 17.53 30.97
CA THR A 317 7.63 18.65 31.56
C THR A 317 8.35 18.03 32.77
N ASP A 318 9.47 18.60 33.24
CA ASP A 318 9.70 18.98 34.66
C ASP A 318 11.21 19.04 35.03
N ASP A 319 11.64 20.28 35.27
CA ASP A 319 12.40 20.81 36.40
C ASP A 319 13.66 20.13 37.02
N ILE A 320 14.75 20.91 36.89
CA ILE A 320 15.61 21.51 37.96
C ILE A 320 16.78 20.71 38.60
N SER A 321 17.95 21.35 38.45
CA SER A 321 19.20 21.37 39.26
C SER A 321 20.12 20.14 39.21
N GLU A 322 21.26 20.24 38.52
CA GLU A 322 22.56 20.74 39.05
C GLU A 322 23.13 19.91 40.22
N GLN A 323 24.14 19.08 39.96
CA GLN A 323 25.53 19.34 40.40
C GLN A 323 26.52 18.26 39.91
N ASN A 324 27.55 18.75 39.21
CA ASN A 324 28.95 18.32 39.15
C ASN A 324 29.36 17.02 39.88
N HIS A 325 30.07 16.10 39.19
CA HIS A 325 31.54 16.01 39.27
C HIS A 325 32.11 14.91 38.34
N ASN A 326 33.29 15.22 37.79
CA ASN A 326 34.29 14.36 37.18
C ASN A 326 34.29 12.88 37.61
N GLN A 327 34.22 11.96 36.64
CA GLN A 327 35.33 11.11 36.19
C GLN A 327 34.89 10.25 35.00
#